data_AF-A0AAW0N019-F1
#
_entry.id   AF-A0AAW0N019-F1
#
_cell.length_a   1.000
_cell.length_b   1.000
_cell.length_c   1.000
_cell.angle_alpha   90.00
_cell.angle_beta   90.00
_cell.angle_gamma   90.00
#
_symmetry.space_group_name_H-M   'P 1'
#
loop_
_entity.id
_entity.type
_entity.pdbx_description
1 polymer ?
#
loop_
_entity_poly.entity_id
_entity_poly.type
_entity_poly.pdbx_seq_one_letter_code
_entity_poly.pdbx_strand_id
1 'polypeptide(L)'
;MAKWLFLITMLLLGLECWTEWFDIDNPWDGDGDFEIIQNILNSDVRVCSGRMELDVRTITGVSANKTKQNFLMYDLAEGFVCVHRDQPSNLRCEDYKIRYKCPISFYSKNEVECWTDWFSRDHGKGTGEWETLADLYTENPGQICAKPLDIEAVTVKDGFTPKSFPDVLTMSAEEGLVCKAADNPQGCQDYKVRFKCPLEFCLKEECWTDWFVRGRGGDLVSWGVLSAIKSRPTDQFCKEILSTEIKGIINNDATPFSKLYDQKGNVNAYLYHNQDISYEVRYMCNIGHCTPEPVPVQAAVEDYDQIDDF
;
A
#
# COMPACT_ATOMS: atom_id res chain seq x y z
N MET A 1 0.18 -4.64 35.31
CA MET A 1 -0.39 -5.69 34.44
C MET A 1 -1.59 -5.22 33.60
N ALA A 2 -2.47 -4.35 34.10
CA ALA A 2 -3.64 -3.88 33.32
C ALA A 2 -3.35 -2.89 32.17
N LYS A 3 -2.23 -2.13 32.22
CA LYS A 3 -1.86 -1.19 31.13
C LYS A 3 -1.32 -1.87 29.86
N TRP A 4 -0.76 -3.07 29.99
CA TRP A 4 -0.22 -3.84 28.85
C TRP A 4 -1.32 -4.56 28.06
N LEU A 5 -2.39 -5.02 28.72
CA LEU A 5 -3.54 -5.60 28.04
C LEU A 5 -4.29 -4.57 27.18
N PHE A 6 -4.37 -3.31 27.62
CA PHE A 6 -5.04 -2.22 26.90
C PHE A 6 -4.34 -1.81 25.59
N LEU A 7 -3.01 -1.89 25.54
CA LEU A 7 -2.21 -1.57 24.35
C LEU A 7 -2.30 -2.68 23.28
N ILE A 8 -2.36 -3.95 23.68
CA ILE A 8 -2.52 -5.08 22.76
C ILE A 8 -3.93 -5.10 22.15
N THR A 9 -4.96 -4.71 22.93
CA THR A 9 -6.32 -4.56 22.37
C THR A 9 -6.43 -3.40 21.38
N MET A 10 -5.68 -2.30 21.56
CA MET A 10 -5.72 -1.19 20.61
C MET A 10 -4.87 -1.40 19.34
N LEU A 11 -3.83 -2.25 19.38
CA LEU A 11 -3.04 -2.58 18.20
C LEU A 11 -3.79 -3.48 17.19
N LEU A 12 -4.80 -4.24 17.64
CA LEU A 12 -5.60 -5.13 16.79
C LEU A 12 -6.98 -4.56 16.40
N LEU A 13 -7.39 -3.43 17.00
CA LEU A 13 -8.71 -2.83 16.77
C LEU A 13 -8.74 -1.69 15.73
N GLY A 14 -7.60 -1.28 15.18
CA GLY A 14 -7.50 -0.13 14.27
C GLY A 14 -7.14 -0.45 12.81
N LEU A 15 -7.10 -1.73 12.45
CA LEU A 15 -6.69 -2.15 11.11
C LEU A 15 -7.91 -2.40 10.23
N GLU A 16 -8.14 -1.45 9.32
CA GLU A 16 -9.32 -1.34 8.47
C GLU A 16 -8.87 -1.22 7.00
N CYS A 17 -9.38 -2.07 6.13
CA CYS A 17 -9.08 -2.05 4.70
C CYS A 17 -10.34 -1.71 3.92
N TRP A 18 -10.18 -0.99 2.82
CA TRP A 18 -11.27 -0.92 1.84
C TRP A 18 -11.45 -2.28 1.17
N THR A 19 -12.55 -2.45 0.46
CA THR A 19 -12.70 -3.47 -0.58
C THR A 19 -12.32 -2.85 -1.93
N GLU A 20 -12.23 -3.70 -2.95
CA GLU A 20 -12.32 -3.24 -4.33
C GLU A 20 -13.61 -2.43 -4.58
N TRP A 21 -13.62 -1.70 -5.69
CA TRP A 21 -14.80 -0.97 -6.16
C TRP A 21 -15.76 -1.93 -6.87
N PHE A 22 -17.03 -1.83 -6.51
CA PHE A 22 -18.16 -2.52 -7.11
C PHE A 22 -18.98 -1.53 -7.92
N ASP A 23 -19.31 -1.94 -9.13
CA ASP A 23 -20.05 -1.22 -10.17
C ASP A 23 -20.86 -2.31 -10.88
N ILE A 24 -22.05 -2.58 -10.35
CA ILE A 24 -22.89 -3.74 -10.70
C ILE A 24 -24.08 -3.32 -11.56
N ASP A 25 -24.53 -2.07 -11.45
CA ASP A 25 -25.61 -1.50 -12.25
C ASP A 25 -25.10 -0.28 -13.04
N ASN A 26 -25.84 0.10 -14.08
CA ASN A 26 -25.45 1.26 -14.90
C ASN A 26 -26.69 2.15 -15.12
N PRO A 27 -26.55 3.49 -15.11
CA PRO A 27 -27.67 4.43 -15.17
C PRO A 27 -28.43 4.43 -16.51
N TRP A 28 -27.96 3.74 -17.54
CA TRP A 28 -28.64 3.70 -18.84
C TRP A 28 -29.56 2.49 -18.98
N ASP A 29 -29.39 1.47 -18.14
CA ASP A 29 -30.06 0.17 -18.27
C ASP A 29 -31.39 0.08 -17.51
N GLY A 30 -31.88 1.20 -16.97
CA GLY A 30 -33.18 1.26 -16.32
C GLY A 30 -33.53 2.58 -15.66
N ASP A 31 -34.12 2.46 -14.47
CA ASP A 31 -34.75 3.55 -13.71
C ASP A 31 -33.77 4.36 -12.86
N GLY A 32 -32.48 4.01 -12.86
CA GLY A 32 -31.47 4.65 -12.05
C GLY A 32 -30.17 3.86 -12.09
N ASP A 33 -29.38 4.03 -11.05
CA ASP A 33 -28.13 3.31 -10.81
C ASP A 33 -28.13 2.74 -9.38
N PHE A 34 -27.99 1.41 -9.28
CA PHE A 34 -28.35 0.59 -8.11
C PHE A 34 -27.23 -0.36 -7.66
N GLU A 35 -26.32 0.18 -6.86
CA GLU A 35 -25.25 -0.55 -6.18
C GLU A 35 -25.72 -1.24 -4.88
N ILE A 36 -26.58 -2.25 -5.05
CA ILE A 36 -27.23 -2.98 -3.94
C ILE A 36 -26.32 -4.10 -3.43
N ILE A 37 -26.12 -4.15 -2.11
CA ILE A 37 -25.21 -5.12 -1.47
C ILE A 37 -25.55 -6.57 -1.79
N GLN A 38 -26.83 -6.93 -1.87
CA GLN A 38 -27.24 -8.31 -2.16
C GLN A 38 -26.86 -8.73 -3.58
N ASN A 39 -26.88 -7.79 -4.53
CA ASN A 39 -26.46 -8.04 -5.90
C ASN A 39 -24.94 -8.19 -5.98
N ILE A 40 -24.20 -7.36 -5.25
CA ILE A 40 -22.75 -7.47 -5.10
C ILE A 40 -22.39 -8.83 -4.50
N LEU A 41 -23.04 -9.27 -3.41
CA LEU A 41 -22.74 -10.57 -2.79
C LEU A 41 -23.06 -11.78 -3.69
N ASN A 42 -23.88 -11.59 -4.74
CA ASN A 42 -24.20 -12.64 -5.70
C ASN A 42 -23.18 -12.74 -6.86
N SER A 43 -22.24 -11.78 -7.01
CA SER A 43 -21.26 -11.75 -8.10
C SER A 43 -19.90 -12.40 -7.78
N ASP A 44 -19.89 -13.36 -6.83
CA ASP A 44 -18.67 -14.05 -6.35
C ASP A 44 -17.61 -13.16 -5.68
N VAL A 45 -17.96 -11.90 -5.37
CA VAL A 45 -17.11 -10.97 -4.60
C VAL A 45 -17.42 -11.04 -3.11
N ARG A 46 -16.42 -10.67 -2.28
CA ARG A 46 -16.50 -10.80 -0.82
C ARG A 46 -16.55 -9.44 -0.15
N VAL A 47 -17.68 -9.15 0.50
CA VAL A 47 -17.84 -7.99 1.40
C VAL A 47 -18.00 -8.47 2.83
N CYS A 48 -17.31 -7.84 3.78
CA CYS A 48 -17.41 -8.21 5.19
C CYS A 48 -18.81 -7.99 5.75
N SER A 49 -19.22 -8.78 6.76
CA SER A 49 -20.47 -8.53 7.49
C SER A 49 -20.36 -7.37 8.49
N GLY A 50 -19.14 -7.03 8.94
CA GLY A 50 -18.85 -5.92 9.85
C GLY A 50 -18.38 -4.68 9.10
N ARG A 51 -19.14 -4.22 8.10
CA ARG A 51 -18.82 -3.02 7.31
C ARG A 51 -18.74 -1.80 8.22
N MET A 52 -17.70 -1.01 8.05
CA MET A 52 -17.36 0.10 8.93
C MET A 52 -17.60 1.45 8.25
N GLU A 53 -17.38 1.51 6.93
CA GLU A 53 -17.52 2.73 6.13
C GLU A 53 -17.93 2.37 4.68
N LEU A 54 -18.56 3.30 3.98
CA LEU A 54 -19.01 3.17 2.60
C LEU A 54 -18.51 4.40 1.84
N ASP A 55 -17.71 4.18 0.80
CA ASP A 55 -17.26 5.22 -0.14
C ASP A 55 -18.03 5.02 -1.45
N VAL A 56 -18.77 6.05 -1.86
CA VAL A 56 -19.55 6.07 -3.11
C VAL A 56 -19.04 7.20 -3.98
N ARG A 57 -18.68 6.86 -5.22
CA ARG A 57 -18.17 7.81 -6.21
C ARG A 57 -18.74 7.53 -7.58
N THR A 58 -18.79 8.55 -8.42
CA THR A 58 -19.00 8.33 -9.85
C THR A 58 -17.86 7.49 -10.43
N ILE A 59 -18.04 6.87 -11.60
CA ILE A 59 -16.97 6.18 -12.31
C ILE A 59 -15.75 7.09 -12.57
N THR A 60 -15.99 8.39 -12.71
CA THR A 60 -14.99 9.46 -12.86
C THR A 60 -14.35 9.91 -11.55
N GLY A 61 -14.72 9.32 -10.41
CA GLY A 61 -14.08 9.52 -9.11
C GLY A 61 -14.63 10.67 -8.26
N VAL A 62 -15.74 11.30 -8.66
CA VAL A 62 -16.39 12.36 -7.88
C VAL A 62 -17.20 11.74 -6.74
N SER A 63 -16.94 12.13 -5.49
CA SER A 63 -17.74 11.69 -4.35
C SER A 63 -19.23 12.03 -4.55
N ALA A 64 -20.11 11.06 -4.29
CA ALA A 64 -21.55 11.20 -4.51
C ALA A 64 -22.15 12.41 -3.76
N ASN A 65 -21.69 12.73 -2.55
CA ASN A 65 -22.14 13.92 -1.82
C ASN A 65 -21.82 15.27 -2.50
N LYS A 66 -20.95 15.27 -3.52
CA LYS A 66 -20.59 16.47 -4.31
C LYS A 66 -21.37 16.62 -5.60
N THR A 67 -22.03 15.55 -6.08
CA THR A 67 -22.77 15.58 -7.36
C THR A 67 -24.07 16.37 -7.27
N LYS A 68 -24.56 16.63 -6.05
CA LYS A 68 -25.84 17.30 -5.76
C LYS A 68 -27.06 16.51 -6.25
N GLN A 69 -26.89 15.21 -6.49
CA GLN A 69 -27.97 14.29 -6.80
C GLN A 69 -28.66 13.80 -5.52
N ASN A 70 -29.93 13.40 -5.67
CA ASN A 70 -30.72 12.82 -4.60
C ASN A 70 -30.51 11.31 -4.56
N PHE A 71 -30.32 10.74 -3.38
CA PHE A 71 -30.10 9.30 -3.22
C PHE A 71 -31.23 8.71 -2.38
N LEU A 72 -31.88 7.68 -2.90
CA LEU A 72 -32.90 6.93 -2.16
C LEU A 72 -32.26 6.11 -1.05
N MET A 73 -31.03 5.64 -1.28
CA MET A 73 -30.26 4.83 -0.36
C MET A 73 -28.79 5.21 -0.42
N TYR A 74 -28.16 5.31 0.75
CA TYR A 74 -26.72 5.54 0.94
C TYR A 74 -26.39 5.09 2.35
N ASP A 75 -26.20 3.79 2.54
CA ASP A 75 -25.90 3.24 3.85
C ASP A 75 -25.16 1.90 3.80
N LEU A 76 -24.58 1.54 4.93
CA LEU A 76 -23.76 0.33 5.08
C LEU A 76 -24.58 -0.96 5.00
N ALA A 77 -25.89 -0.91 5.25
CA ALA A 77 -26.70 -2.11 5.36
C ALA A 77 -27.08 -2.62 3.98
N GLU A 78 -27.55 -1.73 3.11
CA GLU A 78 -28.21 -2.06 1.85
C GLU A 78 -27.44 -1.57 0.61
N GLY A 79 -26.56 -0.56 0.76
CA GLY A 79 -25.70 -0.04 -0.31
C GLY A 79 -26.08 1.34 -0.79
N PHE A 80 -26.16 1.52 -2.12
CA PHE A 80 -26.40 2.82 -2.74
C PHE A 80 -27.41 2.74 -3.89
N VAL A 81 -28.35 3.68 -3.94
CA VAL A 81 -29.43 3.72 -4.93
C VAL A 81 -29.68 5.17 -5.34
N CYS A 82 -29.42 5.47 -6.61
CA CYS A 82 -29.88 6.68 -7.29
C CYS A 82 -31.02 6.34 -8.24
N VAL A 83 -32.15 7.06 -8.17
CA VAL A 83 -33.29 6.86 -9.10
C VAL A 83 -33.45 8.09 -9.99
N HIS A 84 -33.60 7.90 -11.30
CA HIS A 84 -33.81 8.99 -12.27
C HIS A 84 -34.96 9.92 -11.91
N ARG A 85 -36.10 9.34 -11.51
CA ARG A 85 -37.34 10.08 -11.24
C ARG A 85 -37.23 11.03 -10.05
N ASP A 86 -36.28 10.77 -9.15
CA ASP A 86 -36.09 11.52 -7.91
C ASP A 86 -35.06 12.66 -8.09
N GLN A 87 -34.44 12.77 -9.27
CA GLN A 87 -33.46 13.81 -9.57
C GLN A 87 -34.13 15.14 -10.00
N PRO A 88 -33.55 16.29 -9.61
CA PRO A 88 -34.09 17.59 -10.00
C PRO A 88 -33.93 17.83 -11.51
N SER A 89 -34.85 18.60 -12.09
CA SER A 89 -34.73 19.17 -13.44
C SER A 89 -34.48 18.14 -14.56
N ASN A 90 -35.07 16.94 -14.47
CA ASN A 90 -34.86 15.83 -15.41
C ASN A 90 -33.39 15.37 -15.53
N LEU A 91 -32.56 15.66 -14.53
CA LEU A 91 -31.20 15.16 -14.47
C LEU A 91 -31.24 13.62 -14.39
N ARG A 92 -30.33 12.93 -15.08
CA ARG A 92 -30.18 11.48 -14.91
C ARG A 92 -29.15 11.16 -13.84
N CYS A 93 -29.29 10.01 -13.19
CA CYS A 93 -28.28 9.51 -12.29
C CYS A 93 -26.93 9.47 -13.02
N GLU A 94 -25.90 9.94 -12.33
CA GLU A 94 -24.54 9.62 -12.75
C GLU A 94 -24.31 8.11 -12.55
N ASP A 95 -23.23 7.64 -13.15
CA ASP A 95 -22.80 6.25 -13.04
C ASP A 95 -21.88 6.10 -11.83
N TYR A 96 -22.29 5.31 -10.84
CA TYR A 96 -21.64 5.18 -9.54
C TYR A 96 -21.03 3.81 -9.30
N LYS A 97 -20.00 3.83 -8.47
CA LYS A 97 -19.36 2.66 -7.90
C LYS A 97 -19.21 2.83 -6.39
N ILE A 98 -19.26 1.72 -5.67
CA ILE A 98 -19.14 1.69 -4.22
C ILE A 98 -18.04 0.78 -3.74
N ARG A 99 -17.53 1.04 -2.54
CA ARG A 99 -16.69 0.09 -1.81
C ARG A 99 -16.91 0.24 -0.31
N TYR A 100 -16.60 -0.81 0.42
CA TYR A 100 -16.81 -0.86 1.86
C TYR A 100 -15.49 -0.92 2.60
N LYS A 101 -15.45 -0.32 3.79
CA LYS A 101 -14.35 -0.52 4.71
C LYS A 101 -14.65 -1.69 5.62
N CYS A 102 -13.70 -2.59 5.74
CA CYS A 102 -13.79 -3.87 6.42
C CYS A 102 -12.65 -4.05 7.41
N PRO A 103 -12.87 -4.73 8.54
CA PRO A 103 -11.79 -5.05 9.47
C PRO A 103 -10.84 -6.06 8.83
N ILE A 104 -9.53 -5.94 9.06
CA ILE A 104 -8.52 -6.89 8.52
C ILE A 104 -8.83 -8.34 8.91
N SER A 105 -9.47 -8.55 10.07
CA SER A 105 -9.90 -9.88 10.50
C SER A 105 -10.78 -10.62 9.47
N PHE A 106 -11.51 -9.89 8.62
CA PHE A 106 -12.28 -10.45 7.51
C PHE A 106 -11.40 -11.18 6.48
N TYR A 107 -10.24 -10.59 6.15
CA TYR A 107 -9.28 -11.19 5.22
C TYR A 107 -8.50 -12.33 5.88
N SER A 108 -8.24 -12.25 7.19
CA SER A 108 -7.56 -13.31 7.95
C SER A 108 -8.36 -14.61 8.10
N LYS A 109 -9.71 -14.54 8.10
CA LYS A 109 -10.58 -15.70 8.29
C LYS A 109 -10.79 -16.54 7.02
N ASN A 110 -10.38 -16.01 5.86
CA ASN A 110 -10.67 -16.61 4.56
C ASN A 110 -9.45 -17.31 3.91
N GLU A 111 -8.46 -17.74 4.70
CA GLU A 111 -7.25 -18.45 4.23
C GLU A 111 -6.49 -17.74 3.10
N VAL A 112 -6.52 -16.42 3.06
CA VAL A 112 -5.58 -15.69 2.19
C VAL A 112 -4.21 -15.83 2.84
N GLU A 113 -3.31 -16.61 2.24
CA GLU A 113 -1.92 -16.65 2.67
C GLU A 113 -1.11 -15.62 1.88
N CYS A 114 -0.36 -14.78 2.60
CA CYS A 114 0.50 -13.77 1.99
C CYS A 114 1.90 -14.35 1.79
N TRP A 115 2.12 -14.98 0.65
CA TRP A 115 3.44 -15.44 0.23
C TRP A 115 4.01 -14.48 -0.81
N THR A 116 5.29 -14.15 -0.70
CA THR A 116 6.03 -13.43 -1.73
C THR A 116 6.16 -14.28 -3.00
N ASP A 117 6.65 -13.65 -4.08
CA ASP A 117 7.23 -14.40 -5.20
C ASP A 117 8.46 -15.21 -4.74
N TRP A 118 8.91 -16.12 -5.62
CA TRP A 118 10.12 -16.92 -5.39
C TRP A 118 11.37 -16.12 -5.80
N PHE A 119 12.37 -16.12 -4.93
CA PHE A 119 13.67 -15.47 -5.14
C PHE A 119 14.80 -16.51 -5.14
N SER A 120 15.72 -16.38 -6.08
CA SER A 120 16.99 -17.12 -6.15
C SER A 120 18.05 -16.14 -6.61
N ARG A 121 19.21 -16.20 -5.97
CA ARG A 121 20.27 -15.19 -6.13
C ARG A 121 21.52 -15.79 -6.75
N ASP A 122 21.92 -16.97 -6.29
CA ASP A 122 23.08 -17.70 -6.79
C ASP A 122 22.71 -19.11 -7.27
N HIS A 123 23.73 -19.92 -7.61
CA HIS A 123 23.59 -21.22 -8.29
C HIS A 123 24.49 -22.31 -7.66
N GLY A 124 24.77 -22.19 -6.36
CA GLY A 124 25.44 -23.13 -5.47
C GLY A 124 26.94 -23.23 -5.66
N LYS A 125 27.59 -22.19 -6.21
CA LYS A 125 29.01 -22.22 -6.61
C LYS A 125 29.91 -21.45 -5.63
N GLY A 126 31.16 -21.90 -5.51
CA GLY A 126 32.16 -21.23 -4.67
C GLY A 126 32.01 -21.60 -3.19
N THR A 127 31.54 -20.66 -2.37
CA THR A 127 31.45 -20.84 -0.91
C THR A 127 30.15 -21.51 -0.44
N GLY A 128 29.16 -21.67 -1.32
CA GLY A 128 27.88 -22.27 -0.99
C GLY A 128 26.73 -21.73 -1.84
N GLU A 129 25.51 -21.90 -1.35
CA GLU A 129 24.30 -21.23 -1.82
C GLU A 129 23.74 -20.32 -0.73
N TRP A 130 23.33 -19.09 -1.10
CA TRP A 130 23.08 -18.00 -0.18
C TRP A 130 21.83 -17.19 -0.55
N GLU A 131 20.65 -17.76 -0.32
CA GLU A 131 19.38 -17.03 -0.29
C GLU A 131 19.13 -16.35 1.06
N THR A 132 20.09 -15.54 1.53
CA THR A 132 19.94 -14.84 2.81
C THR A 132 18.84 -13.77 2.73
N LEU A 133 18.06 -13.60 3.79
CA LEU A 133 17.03 -12.56 3.81
C LEU A 133 17.64 -11.18 3.59
N ALA A 134 18.80 -10.88 4.19
CA ALA A 134 19.44 -9.57 4.09
C ALA A 134 19.84 -9.22 2.64
N ASP A 135 20.44 -10.17 1.91
CA ASP A 135 20.83 -9.97 0.51
C ASP A 135 19.59 -9.86 -0.37
N LEU A 136 18.63 -10.78 -0.21
CA LEU A 136 17.39 -10.78 -0.99
C LEU A 136 16.55 -9.52 -0.77
N TYR A 137 16.47 -9.03 0.46
CA TYR A 137 15.76 -7.79 0.81
C TYR A 137 16.40 -6.56 0.15
N THR A 138 17.74 -6.56 0.06
CA THR A 138 18.51 -5.48 -0.59
C THR A 138 18.36 -5.50 -2.10
N GLU A 139 18.37 -6.68 -2.72
CA GLU A 139 18.27 -6.87 -4.17
C GLU A 139 16.85 -6.77 -4.70
N ASN A 140 15.84 -7.00 -3.85
CA ASN A 140 14.42 -6.98 -4.20
C ASN A 140 13.66 -5.96 -3.32
N PRO A 141 13.97 -4.65 -3.42
CA PRO A 141 13.43 -3.64 -2.53
C PRO A 141 11.90 -3.64 -2.55
N GLY A 142 11.28 -3.74 -1.37
CA GLY A 142 9.85 -3.75 -1.12
C GLY A 142 9.09 -4.98 -1.65
N GLN A 143 9.76 -5.99 -2.20
CA GLN A 143 9.11 -7.24 -2.60
C GLN A 143 9.07 -8.29 -1.48
N ILE A 144 9.74 -8.01 -0.37
CA ILE A 144 9.78 -8.86 0.82
C ILE A 144 9.45 -7.96 2.02
N CYS A 145 8.60 -8.43 2.93
CA CYS A 145 8.31 -7.70 4.17
C CYS A 145 9.53 -7.66 5.10
N ALA A 146 9.67 -6.61 5.91
CA ALA A 146 10.79 -6.44 6.83
C ALA A 146 10.93 -7.59 7.86
N LYS A 147 9.80 -8.23 8.20
CA LYS A 147 9.74 -9.35 9.16
C LYS A 147 8.87 -10.48 8.61
N PRO A 148 9.45 -11.39 7.82
CA PRO A 148 8.78 -12.61 7.42
C PRO A 148 8.33 -13.44 8.62
N LEU A 149 7.20 -14.13 8.45
CA LEU A 149 6.60 -15.02 9.43
C LEU A 149 7.00 -16.49 9.20
N ASP A 150 7.35 -16.83 7.96
CA ASP A 150 7.71 -18.18 7.55
C ASP A 150 8.56 -18.14 6.27
N ILE A 151 9.21 -19.26 5.94
CA ILE A 151 9.99 -19.44 4.71
C ILE A 151 9.72 -20.80 4.09
N GLU A 152 9.65 -20.82 2.76
CA GLU A 152 9.71 -22.06 1.98
C GLU A 152 10.90 -22.02 1.03
N ALA A 153 11.46 -23.19 0.77
CA ALA A 153 12.52 -23.38 -0.20
C ALA A 153 12.23 -24.57 -1.11
N VAL A 154 12.60 -24.44 -2.38
CA VAL A 154 12.55 -25.53 -3.38
C VAL A 154 13.81 -25.52 -4.21
N THR A 155 14.18 -26.66 -4.80
CA THR A 155 15.25 -26.67 -5.80
C THR A 155 14.78 -25.96 -7.07
N VAL A 156 15.63 -25.15 -7.70
CA VAL A 156 15.26 -24.42 -8.93
C VAL A 156 14.92 -25.38 -10.07
N LYS A 157 15.66 -26.50 -10.17
CA LYS A 157 15.52 -27.47 -11.25
C LYS A 157 14.20 -28.24 -11.23
N ASP A 158 13.75 -28.67 -10.06
CA ASP A 158 12.62 -29.59 -9.93
C ASP A 158 11.38 -28.94 -9.27
N GLY A 159 11.54 -27.79 -8.61
CA GLY A 159 10.44 -27.02 -8.03
C GLY A 159 9.70 -27.69 -6.87
N PHE A 160 10.27 -28.76 -6.30
CA PHE A 160 9.68 -29.50 -5.19
C PHE A 160 10.25 -29.04 -3.85
N THR A 161 9.36 -28.88 -2.86
CA THR A 161 9.72 -28.78 -1.43
C THR A 161 10.08 -30.18 -0.94
N PRO A 162 11.36 -30.50 -0.68
CA PRO A 162 11.75 -31.85 -0.30
C PRO A 162 11.22 -32.19 1.10
N LYS A 163 10.72 -33.41 1.33
CA LYS A 163 10.45 -33.91 2.71
C LYS A 163 11.72 -33.94 3.58
N SER A 164 12.87 -33.99 2.94
CA SER A 164 14.20 -33.83 3.50
C SER A 164 15.09 -33.27 2.40
N PHE A 165 15.76 -32.14 2.66
CA PHE A 165 16.72 -31.59 1.71
C PHE A 165 17.93 -32.53 1.57
N PRO A 166 18.51 -32.69 0.36
CA PRO A 166 19.69 -33.51 0.16
C PRO A 166 20.94 -32.90 0.80
N ASP A 167 20.93 -31.59 1.04
CA ASP A 167 22.02 -30.81 1.62
C ASP A 167 21.76 -30.51 3.09
N VAL A 168 22.84 -30.25 3.84
CA VAL A 168 22.79 -29.66 5.17
C VAL A 168 22.53 -28.16 5.03
N LEU A 169 21.33 -27.74 5.40
CA LEU A 169 20.86 -26.36 5.27
C LEU A 169 20.64 -25.70 6.63
N THR A 170 20.91 -24.39 6.70
CA THR A 170 20.32 -23.50 7.71
C THR A 170 19.19 -22.73 7.04
N MET A 171 17.97 -22.82 7.58
CA MET A 171 16.79 -22.18 6.99
C MET A 171 15.88 -21.60 8.07
N SER A 172 15.61 -20.30 8.00
CA SER A 172 14.66 -19.62 8.87
C SER A 172 14.07 -18.38 8.18
N ALA A 173 12.94 -17.90 8.69
CA ALA A 173 12.30 -16.69 8.18
C ALA A 173 13.18 -15.44 8.39
N GLU A 174 14.02 -15.44 9.43
CA GLU A 174 14.89 -14.33 9.80
C GLU A 174 16.22 -14.31 9.05
N GLU A 175 16.80 -15.49 8.76
CA GLU A 175 18.11 -15.59 8.12
C GLU A 175 18.03 -15.86 6.61
N GLY A 176 16.92 -16.43 6.12
CA GLY A 176 16.82 -16.96 4.76
C GLY A 176 17.26 -18.42 4.68
N LEU A 177 17.83 -18.83 3.55
CA LEU A 177 18.42 -20.16 3.36
C LEU A 177 19.93 -20.04 3.13
N VAL A 178 20.70 -20.91 3.79
CA VAL A 178 22.14 -21.02 3.61
C VAL A 178 22.54 -22.49 3.47
N CYS A 179 23.20 -22.80 2.36
CA CYS A 179 23.93 -24.05 2.16
C CYS A 179 25.43 -23.73 2.11
N LYS A 180 26.23 -24.20 3.07
CA LYS A 180 27.68 -23.95 3.07
C LYS A 180 28.41 -25.08 2.38
N ALA A 181 29.37 -24.75 1.50
CA ALA A 181 30.22 -25.74 0.85
C ALA A 181 31.06 -26.55 1.87
N ALA A 182 31.42 -25.96 3.02
CA ALA A 182 32.16 -26.63 4.08
C ALA A 182 31.40 -27.81 4.71
N ASP A 183 30.07 -27.69 4.80
CA ASP A 183 29.18 -28.70 5.38
C ASP A 183 28.65 -29.67 4.32
N ASN A 184 28.82 -29.33 3.03
CA ASN A 184 28.29 -30.06 1.88
C ASN A 184 29.41 -30.37 0.85
N PRO A 185 30.25 -31.39 1.09
CA PRO A 185 31.40 -31.69 0.23
C PRO A 185 31.07 -32.07 -1.22
N GLN A 186 29.82 -32.48 -1.47
CA GLN A 186 29.31 -32.83 -2.80
C GLN A 186 28.83 -31.61 -3.59
N GLY A 187 28.90 -30.41 -2.99
CA GLY A 187 28.31 -29.18 -3.52
C GLY A 187 26.86 -28.99 -3.07
N CYS A 188 26.42 -27.74 -3.10
CA CYS A 188 25.04 -27.36 -2.80
C CYS A 188 24.17 -27.49 -4.05
N GLN A 189 22.91 -27.88 -3.87
CA GLN A 189 21.90 -27.67 -4.92
C GLN A 189 21.57 -26.18 -5.06
N ASP A 190 21.00 -25.85 -6.21
CA ASP A 190 20.48 -24.53 -6.53
C ASP A 190 19.05 -24.39 -5.98
N TYR A 191 18.86 -23.43 -5.07
CA TYR A 191 17.60 -23.22 -4.35
C TYR A 191 16.96 -21.88 -4.70
N LYS A 192 15.63 -21.84 -4.55
CA LYS A 192 14.88 -20.59 -4.48
C LYS A 192 13.98 -20.61 -3.26
N VAL A 193 13.82 -19.44 -2.66
CA VAL A 193 13.03 -19.24 -1.44
C VAL A 193 11.86 -18.31 -1.68
N ARG A 194 10.82 -18.44 -0.87
CA ARG A 194 9.77 -17.42 -0.72
C ARG A 194 9.43 -17.26 0.75
N PHE A 195 8.90 -16.09 1.09
CA PHE A 195 8.63 -15.71 2.47
C PHE A 195 7.14 -15.55 2.69
N LYS A 196 6.64 -16.02 3.83
CA LYS A 196 5.30 -15.68 4.29
C LYS A 196 5.38 -14.35 4.98
N CYS A 197 4.58 -13.40 4.56
CA CYS A 197 4.49 -12.08 5.15
C CYS A 197 3.19 -11.90 5.93
N PRO A 198 3.14 -10.92 6.83
CA PRO A 198 1.87 -10.45 7.39
C PRO A 198 0.89 -10.11 6.26
N LEU A 199 -0.40 -10.39 6.45
CA LEU A 199 -1.41 -10.23 5.39
C LEU A 199 -1.44 -8.82 4.80
N GLU A 200 -1.14 -7.83 5.63
CA GLU A 200 -1.04 -6.42 5.27
C GLU A 200 -0.05 -6.16 4.12
N PHE A 201 0.98 -7.00 4.00
CA PHE A 201 1.99 -6.89 2.94
C PHE A 201 1.42 -7.23 1.55
N CYS A 202 0.63 -8.31 1.44
CA CYS A 202 0.13 -8.80 0.14
C CYS A 202 -1.23 -8.23 -0.27
N LEU A 203 -1.96 -7.59 0.65
CA LEU A 203 -3.21 -6.91 0.32
C LEU A 203 -2.89 -5.72 -0.60
N LYS A 204 -3.15 -5.89 -1.90
CA LYS A 204 -2.97 -4.90 -2.99
C LYS A 204 -3.92 -3.70 -2.92
N GLU A 205 -4.43 -3.38 -1.74
CA GLU A 205 -5.30 -2.22 -1.55
C GLU A 205 -4.53 -1.00 -1.07
N GLU A 206 -5.06 0.16 -1.43
CA GLU A 206 -4.42 1.45 -1.27
C GLU A 206 -4.63 1.99 0.14
N CYS A 207 -3.54 2.32 0.81
CA CYS A 207 -3.50 3.04 2.07
C CYS A 207 -2.89 4.41 1.85
N TRP A 208 -3.07 5.29 2.83
CA TRP A 208 -2.36 6.54 2.88
C TRP A 208 -1.25 6.47 3.93
N THR A 209 -0.04 6.94 3.58
CA THR A 209 1.05 7.07 4.55
C THR A 209 0.66 8.02 5.69
N ASP A 210 1.43 7.96 6.78
CA ASP A 210 1.53 9.07 7.73
C ASP A 210 2.00 10.35 7.03
N TRP A 211 1.78 11.50 7.68
CA TRP A 211 2.27 12.80 7.21
C TRP A 211 3.77 12.92 7.45
N PHE A 212 4.53 13.16 6.39
CA PHE A 212 5.97 13.41 6.45
C PHE A 212 6.25 14.91 6.42
N VAL A 213 6.99 15.43 7.41
CA VAL A 213 7.56 16.78 7.35
C VAL A 213 8.73 16.77 6.37
N ARG A 214 8.61 17.51 5.26
CA ARG A 214 9.61 17.54 4.19
C ARG A 214 10.32 18.89 4.01
N GLY A 215 10.21 19.78 4.99
CA GLY A 215 11.00 21.02 5.06
C GLY A 215 10.57 21.95 6.20
N ARG A 216 11.51 22.77 6.68
CA ARG A 216 11.27 23.89 7.60
C ARG A 216 11.59 25.18 6.85
N GLY A 217 10.61 26.06 6.72
CA GLY A 217 10.69 27.28 5.95
C GLY A 217 11.52 28.30 6.72
N GLY A 218 12.47 28.84 6.00
CA GLY A 218 13.55 29.66 6.54
C GLY A 218 14.61 29.78 5.46
N ASP A 219 14.95 28.67 4.80
CA ASP A 219 15.91 28.69 3.71
C ASP A 219 15.36 28.17 2.38
N LEU A 220 15.53 29.03 1.40
CA LEU A 220 15.24 28.88 -0.02
C LEU A 220 15.88 27.61 -0.56
N VAL A 221 15.08 26.66 -1.07
CA VAL A 221 14.98 26.41 -2.51
C VAL A 221 13.66 25.68 -2.78
N SER A 222 12.82 26.17 -3.69
CA SER A 222 11.66 25.40 -4.19
C SER A 222 12.09 24.01 -4.68
N TRP A 223 13.33 23.89 -5.16
CA TRP A 223 13.99 22.64 -5.53
C TRP A 223 14.27 21.68 -4.37
N GLY A 224 14.56 22.15 -3.15
CA GLY A 224 14.83 21.30 -1.99
C GLY A 224 13.57 20.57 -1.50
N VAL A 225 12.46 21.30 -1.41
CA VAL A 225 11.13 20.73 -1.11
C VAL A 225 10.64 19.83 -2.25
N LEU A 226 10.81 20.25 -3.51
CA LEU A 226 10.54 19.40 -4.67
C LEU A 226 11.38 18.12 -4.66
N SER A 227 12.66 18.22 -4.32
CA SER A 227 13.57 17.08 -4.22
C SER A 227 13.20 16.19 -3.05
N ALA A 228 12.73 16.73 -1.92
CA ALA A 228 12.27 15.98 -0.75
C ALA A 228 10.94 15.25 -0.99
N ILE A 229 10.01 15.87 -1.72
CA ILE A 229 8.74 15.25 -2.14
C ILE A 229 8.98 14.20 -3.25
N LYS A 230 10.01 14.41 -4.08
CA LYS A 230 10.42 13.46 -5.13
C LYS A 230 11.36 12.37 -4.63
N SER A 231 12.13 12.62 -3.58
CA SER A 231 12.93 11.63 -2.86
C SER A 231 11.97 10.83 -2.00
N ARG A 232 11.21 10.02 -2.75
CA ARG A 232 10.37 8.91 -2.28
C ARG A 232 11.10 8.31 -1.09
N PRO A 233 10.56 8.38 0.13
CA PRO A 233 11.11 7.57 1.20
C PRO A 233 10.79 6.13 0.78
N THR A 234 11.77 5.51 0.12
CA THR A 234 12.01 4.08 -0.03
C THR A 234 11.02 3.15 -0.76
N ASP A 235 9.85 3.56 -1.28
CA ASP A 235 8.97 2.55 -1.92
C ASP A 235 8.57 2.80 -3.39
N GLN A 236 8.95 1.84 -4.25
CA GLN A 236 8.44 1.66 -5.62
C GLN A 236 6.92 1.36 -5.65
N PHE A 237 6.31 1.13 -4.48
CA PHE A 237 4.95 0.65 -4.30
C PHE A 237 3.95 1.77 -3.97
N CYS A 238 4.43 3.02 -3.85
CA CYS A 238 3.59 4.21 -3.76
C CYS A 238 3.18 4.73 -5.15
N LYS A 239 1.94 5.20 -5.26
CA LYS A 239 1.35 5.67 -6.53
C LYS A 239 2.06 6.94 -7.02
N GLU A 240 2.33 7.02 -8.31
CA GLU A 240 3.08 8.14 -8.89
C GLU A 240 2.27 9.44 -8.90
N ILE A 241 2.98 10.58 -8.85
CA ILE A 241 2.41 11.93 -8.93
C ILE A 241 3.04 12.73 -10.06
N LEU A 242 2.27 13.63 -10.67
CA LEU A 242 2.73 14.53 -11.72
C LEU A 242 3.68 15.60 -11.17
N SER A 243 4.93 15.59 -11.65
CA SER A 243 5.97 16.53 -11.20
C SER A 243 5.69 18.01 -11.48
N THR A 244 4.75 18.31 -12.39
CA THR A 244 4.32 19.67 -12.78
C THR A 244 3.37 20.30 -11.76
N GLU A 245 2.60 19.50 -11.03
CA GLU A 245 1.63 20.00 -10.05
C GLU A 245 2.32 20.55 -8.80
N ILE A 246 3.37 19.88 -8.33
CA ILE A 246 4.16 20.29 -7.16
C ILE A 246 4.78 21.69 -7.40
N LYS A 247 5.30 21.95 -8.61
CA LYS A 247 5.85 23.26 -8.99
C LYS A 247 4.78 24.36 -9.02
N GLY A 248 3.58 24.05 -9.51
CA GLY A 248 2.47 25.00 -9.57
C GLY A 248 1.91 25.37 -8.18
N ILE A 249 1.95 24.44 -7.23
CA ILE A 249 1.45 24.63 -5.87
C ILE A 249 2.44 25.44 -5.01
N ILE A 250 3.75 25.14 -5.12
CA ILE A 250 4.80 25.86 -4.38
C ILE A 250 4.96 27.31 -4.86
N ASN A 251 4.77 27.57 -6.16
CA ASN A 251 5.01 28.91 -6.73
C ASN A 251 3.81 29.88 -6.58
N ASN A 252 2.63 29.42 -6.16
CA ASN A 252 1.39 30.21 -6.19
C ASN A 252 0.75 30.43 -4.81
N ASP A 253 1.48 30.25 -3.70
CA ASP A 253 0.94 30.31 -2.32
C ASP A 253 -0.34 29.48 -2.18
N ALA A 254 -0.24 28.20 -2.58
CA ALA A 254 -1.38 27.31 -2.56
C ALA A 254 -2.04 27.21 -1.17
N THR A 255 -3.34 26.93 -1.19
CA THR A 255 -4.17 26.71 -0.03
C THR A 255 -3.50 25.77 0.99
N PRO A 256 -3.80 25.88 2.29
CA PRO A 256 -3.17 25.07 3.35
C PRO A 256 -3.18 23.58 3.07
N PHE A 257 -4.11 23.10 2.24
CA PHE A 257 -4.19 21.73 1.77
C PHE A 257 -4.33 21.69 0.24
N SER A 258 -3.52 20.85 -0.41
CA SER A 258 -3.48 20.68 -1.86
C SER A 258 -3.45 19.19 -2.23
N LYS A 259 -4.12 18.85 -3.33
CA LYS A 259 -4.17 17.49 -3.88
C LYS A 259 -3.14 17.34 -5.00
N LEU A 260 -2.47 16.20 -5.04
CA LEU A 260 -1.53 15.84 -6.09
C LEU A 260 -2.07 14.62 -6.83
N TYR A 261 -2.04 14.69 -8.15
CA TYR A 261 -2.67 13.76 -9.07
C TYR A 261 -1.66 13.04 -9.97
N ASP A 262 -2.05 11.89 -10.50
CA ASP A 262 -1.34 11.23 -11.61
C ASP A 262 -1.79 11.74 -12.98
N GLN A 263 -1.17 11.17 -14.03
CA GLN A 263 -1.53 11.42 -15.43
C GLN A 263 -2.99 11.08 -15.79
N LYS A 264 -3.66 10.29 -14.95
CA LYS A 264 -5.05 9.85 -15.15
C LYS A 264 -6.04 10.68 -14.32
N GLY A 265 -5.57 11.63 -13.51
CA GLY A 265 -6.40 12.48 -12.66
C GLY A 265 -6.79 11.85 -11.31
N ASN A 266 -6.15 10.76 -10.89
CA ASN A 266 -6.37 10.18 -9.56
C ASN A 266 -5.54 10.91 -8.50
N VAL A 267 -6.09 11.11 -7.31
CA VAL A 267 -5.34 11.71 -6.19
C VAL A 267 -4.41 10.68 -5.58
N ASN A 268 -3.11 10.87 -5.72
CA ASN A 268 -2.08 9.94 -5.25
C ASN A 268 -1.21 10.51 -4.12
N ALA A 269 -1.33 11.81 -3.82
CA ALA A 269 -0.75 12.40 -2.62
C ALA A 269 -1.55 13.63 -2.15
N TYR A 270 -1.36 14.00 -0.89
CA TYR A 270 -1.80 15.27 -0.34
C TYR A 270 -0.60 16.06 0.15
N LEU A 271 -0.61 17.36 -0.12
CA LEU A 271 0.34 18.31 0.41
C LEU A 271 -0.37 19.26 1.36
N TYR A 272 0.14 19.38 2.58
CA TYR A 272 -0.30 20.36 3.56
C TYR A 272 0.80 21.40 3.78
N HIS A 273 0.44 22.67 3.76
CA HIS A 273 1.32 23.79 4.04
C HIS A 273 0.86 24.43 5.36
N ASN A 274 1.66 24.23 6.40
CA ASN A 274 1.43 24.86 7.69
C ASN A 274 1.95 26.30 7.64
N GLN A 275 1.13 27.26 8.04
CA GLN A 275 1.43 28.70 8.06
C GLN A 275 2.69 29.03 8.89
N ASP A 276 3.10 28.11 9.77
CA ASP A 276 4.34 28.11 10.53
C ASP A 276 5.47 27.34 9.82
N ILE A 277 5.65 27.58 8.52
CA ILE A 277 6.86 27.23 7.76
C ILE A 277 7.15 25.72 7.64
N SER A 278 6.15 24.85 7.38
CA SER A 278 6.46 23.45 6.99
C SER A 278 5.54 22.91 5.91
N TYR A 279 6.12 22.14 4.99
CA TYR A 279 5.38 21.32 4.04
C TYR A 279 5.30 19.89 4.56
N GLU A 280 4.09 19.39 4.71
CA GLU A 280 3.80 18.02 5.05
C GLU A 280 3.21 17.31 3.83
N VAL A 281 3.65 16.09 3.56
CA VAL A 281 3.13 15.29 2.45
C VAL A 281 2.75 13.90 2.94
N ARG A 282 1.68 13.36 2.39
CA ARG A 282 1.34 11.93 2.52
C ARG A 282 1.01 11.35 1.16
N TYR A 283 1.38 10.10 0.94
CA TYR A 283 1.23 9.42 -0.35
C TYR A 283 0.21 8.30 -0.24
N MET A 284 -0.42 7.99 -1.37
CA MET A 284 -1.18 6.75 -1.53
C MET A 284 -0.20 5.64 -1.90
N CYS A 285 -0.16 4.57 -1.10
CA CYS A 285 0.69 3.40 -1.33
C CYS A 285 -0.10 2.11 -1.17
N ASN A 286 0.50 0.96 -1.46
CA ASN A 286 -0.08 -0.32 -1.07
C ASN A 286 0.04 -0.50 0.46
N ILE A 287 -0.94 -1.15 1.12
CA ILE A 287 -1.05 -1.28 2.61
C ILE A 287 0.26 -1.63 3.32
N GLY A 288 1.07 -2.54 2.78
CA GLY A 288 2.36 -2.93 3.36
C GLY A 288 3.42 -1.83 3.42
N HIS A 289 3.18 -0.68 2.77
CA HIS A 289 4.16 0.38 2.54
C HIS A 289 3.72 1.75 3.05
N CYS A 290 2.59 1.83 3.77
CA CYS A 290 2.12 3.10 4.35
C CYS A 290 2.71 3.42 5.72
N THR A 291 3.25 2.43 6.41
CA THR A 291 3.99 2.63 7.64
C THR A 291 5.48 2.63 7.30
N PRO A 292 6.17 3.78 7.34
CA PRO A 292 7.62 3.75 7.31
C PRO A 292 8.09 2.99 8.55
N GLU A 293 8.93 1.96 8.39
CA GLU A 293 9.90 1.72 9.46
C GLU A 293 10.70 3.03 9.61
N PRO A 294 10.98 3.49 10.85
CA PRO A 294 11.74 4.70 11.05
C PRO A 294 13.11 4.50 10.40
N VAL A 295 13.30 5.11 9.23
CA VAL A 295 14.62 5.25 8.63
C VAL A 295 15.45 5.98 9.68
N PRO A 296 16.54 5.36 10.21
CA PRO A 296 17.44 6.09 11.07
C PRO A 296 17.92 7.29 10.28
N VAL A 297 17.67 8.49 10.79
CA VAL A 297 18.26 9.71 10.26
C VAL A 297 19.76 9.64 10.52
N GLN A 298 20.49 8.98 9.63
CA GLN A 298 21.93 9.08 9.52
C GLN A 298 22.27 9.31 8.05
N ALA A 299 23.12 10.32 7.85
CA ALA A 299 23.72 10.78 6.59
C ALA A 299 22.84 11.67 5.67
N ALA A 300 22.54 12.88 6.13
CA ALA A 300 22.53 14.09 5.29
C ALA A 300 22.76 15.37 6.13
N VAL A 301 23.67 15.29 7.10
CA VAL A 301 24.24 16.46 7.78
C VAL A 301 25.73 16.18 7.93
N GLU A 302 26.47 16.35 6.85
CA GLU A 302 27.92 16.58 6.83
C GLU A 302 28.26 17.05 5.41
N ASP A 303 29.09 18.09 5.30
CA ASP A 303 29.49 18.85 4.12
C ASP A 303 28.53 19.91 3.57
N TYR A 304 28.32 20.98 4.35
CA TYR A 304 28.14 22.34 3.77
C TYR A 304 28.74 23.46 4.64
N ASP A 305 29.77 23.16 5.42
CA ASP A 305 30.55 24.13 6.21
C ASP A 305 31.96 24.29 5.62
N GLN A 306 32.13 24.53 4.31
CA GLN A 306 33.39 25.08 3.74
C GLN A 306 33.18 25.67 2.34
N ILE A 307 32.47 26.80 2.20
CA ILE A 307 32.80 27.79 1.15
C ILE A 307 32.45 29.18 1.69
N ASP A 308 33.33 29.76 2.50
CA ASP A 308 33.51 31.20 2.62
C ASP A 308 34.96 31.51 2.18
N ASP A 309 35.12 32.67 1.55
CA ASP A 309 36.33 33.30 0.99
C ASP A 309 36.88 32.72 -0.34
N PHE A 310 36.41 33.28 -1.47
CA PHE A 310 37.15 34.20 -2.37
C PHE A 310 36.35 34.55 -3.63
#